data_AF-A0A8E2W7K1-F1
#
_entry.id   AF-A0A8E2W7K1-F1
#
_cell.length_a   1.000
_cell.length_b   1.000
_cell.length_c   1.000
_cell.angle_alpha   90.00
_cell.angle_beta   90.00
_cell.angle_gamma   90.00
#
_symmetry.space_group_name_H-M   'P 1'
#
loop_
_entity.id
_entity.type
_entity.pdbx_description
1 polymer ?
#
loop_
_entity_poly.entity_id
_entity_poly.type
_entity_poly.pdbx_seq_one_letter_code
_entity_poly.pdbx_strand_id
1 'polypeptide(L)'
;MPLGAVHSNKFRVFTAGQKRRVTPAIKRQMRLRSAVEPVIGHIKSEHRMGRNYLAHAQGDAINAILAAAGYNFSLLLTWLKQFLWLLIAALHIRPKQLTA
;
A
#
# COMPACT_ATOMS: atom_id res chain seq x y z
N MET A 1 39.84 32.19 2.10
CA MET A 1 38.53 32.25 2.79
C MET A 1 37.87 30.87 2.64
N PRO A 2 37.83 30.01 3.68
CA PRO A 2 37.16 28.71 3.57
C PRO A 2 35.74 28.82 4.14
N LEU A 3 34.73 28.62 3.28
CA LEU A 3 33.32 28.45 3.65
C LEU A 3 32.92 27.02 3.32
N GLY A 4 32.24 26.36 4.26
CA GLY A 4 31.49 25.14 4.01
C GLY A 4 31.81 24.00 4.97
N ALA A 5 31.35 24.13 6.22
CA ALA A 5 31.28 22.98 7.12
C ALA A 5 30.34 21.92 6.51
N VAL A 6 30.91 20.78 6.10
CA VAL A 6 30.14 19.61 5.69
C VAL A 6 29.44 19.07 6.93
N HIS A 7 28.17 19.42 7.12
CA HIS A 7 27.33 18.80 8.15
C HIS A 7 27.18 17.31 7.82
N SER A 8 28.05 16.48 8.39
CA SER A 8 27.90 15.03 8.43
C SER A 8 26.70 14.68 9.30
N ASN A 9 25.49 14.82 8.75
CA ASN A 9 24.30 14.27 9.36
C ASN A 9 24.46 12.76 9.35
N LYS A 10 24.77 12.18 10.52
CA LYS A 10 24.89 10.74 10.74
C LYS A 10 23.49 10.11 10.60
N PHE A 11 23.04 9.91 9.37
CA PHE A 11 21.75 9.29 9.09
C PHE A 11 21.80 7.85 9.61
N ARG A 12 21.05 7.55 10.67
CA ARG A 12 20.96 6.19 11.22
C ARG A 12 20.01 5.37 10.35
N VAL A 13 20.60 4.53 9.50
CA VAL A 13 19.87 3.55 8.68
C VAL A 13 19.68 2.28 9.51
N PHE A 14 18.43 1.80 9.60
CA PHE A 14 18.08 0.54 10.26
C PHE A 14 17.66 -0.46 9.18
N THR A 15 18.34 -1.60 9.11
CA THR A 15 18.10 -2.62 8.08
C THR A 15 17.23 -3.75 8.64
N ALA A 16 16.42 -4.38 7.79
CA ALA A 16 15.63 -5.56 8.15
C ALA A 16 16.51 -6.64 8.80
N GLY A 17 16.01 -7.26 9.88
CA GLY A 17 16.75 -8.29 10.62
C GLY A 17 17.71 -7.77 11.70
N GLN A 18 17.89 -6.45 11.84
CA GLN A 18 18.73 -5.88 12.90
C GLN A 18 18.12 -6.13 14.28
N LYS A 19 18.85 -6.83 15.17
CA LYS A 19 18.40 -7.20 16.53
C LYS A 19 18.86 -6.22 17.62
N ARG A 20 19.94 -5.47 17.38
CA ARG A 20 20.58 -4.58 18.37
C ARG A 20 20.25 -3.12 18.08
N ARG A 21 20.08 -2.32 19.16
CA ARG A 21 19.77 -0.88 19.11
C ARG A 21 18.45 -0.54 18.39
N VAL A 22 17.50 -1.47 18.40
CA VAL A 22 16.13 -1.26 17.88
C VAL A 22 15.22 -0.94 19.05
N THR A 23 14.71 0.30 19.09
CA THR A 23 13.71 0.68 20.09
C THR A 23 12.33 0.12 19.71
N PRO A 24 11.37 0.03 20.64
CA PRO A 24 10.01 -0.40 20.33
C PRO A 24 9.35 0.42 19.21
N ALA A 25 9.63 1.73 19.16
CA ALA A 25 9.17 2.62 18.08
C ALA A 25 9.75 2.24 16.71
N ILE A 26 11.05 1.96 16.63
CA ILE A 26 11.71 1.51 15.40
C ILE A 26 11.17 0.15 14.97
N LYS A 27 10.97 -0.78 15.92
CA LYS A 27 10.37 -2.09 15.65
C LYS A 27 8.94 -1.97 15.10
N ARG A 28 8.13 -1.06 15.63
CA ARG A 28 6.79 -0.74 15.11
C ARG A 28 6.87 -0.22 13.68
N GLN A 29 7.76 0.72 13.41
CA GLN A 29 7.95 1.29 12.08
C GLN A 29 8.45 0.25 11.06
N MET A 30 9.36 -0.64 11.46
CA MET A 30 9.79 -1.76 10.63
C MET A 30 8.64 -2.72 10.31
N ARG A 31 7.79 -3.04 11.29
CA ARG A 31 6.61 -3.90 11.08
C ARG A 31 5.59 -3.29 10.12
N LEU A 32 5.36 -1.98 10.25
CA LEU A 32 4.51 -1.23 9.31
C LEU A 32 5.09 -1.28 7.89
N ARG A 33 6.41 -1.06 7.73
CA ARG A 33 7.08 -1.19 6.44
C ARG A 33 6.93 -2.58 5.83
N SER A 34 7.17 -3.63 6.61
CA SER A 34 7.05 -5.01 6.13
C SER A 34 5.64 -5.39 5.67
N ALA A 35 4.60 -4.73 6.20
CA ALA A 35 3.22 -4.93 5.72
C ALA A 35 2.93 -4.18 4.41
N VAL A 36 3.61 -3.05 4.17
CA VAL A 36 3.40 -2.18 3.01
C VAL A 36 4.28 -2.57 1.83
N GLU A 37 5.49 -3.07 2.05
CA GLU A 37 6.44 -3.48 1.00
C GLU A 37 5.87 -4.52 0.02
N PRO A 38 5.12 -5.55 0.45
CA PRO A 38 4.45 -6.48 -0.47
C PRO A 38 3.38 -5.80 -1.33
N VAL A 39 2.63 -4.86 -0.75
CA VAL A 39 1.61 -4.09 -1.48
C VAL A 39 2.26 -3.20 -2.54
N ILE A 40 3.36 -2.52 -2.20
CA ILE A 40 4.15 -1.73 -3.16
C ILE A 40 4.73 -2.64 -4.25
N GLY A 41 5.21 -3.83 -3.89
CA GLY A 41 5.70 -4.84 -4.84
C GLY A 41 4.62 -5.28 -5.83
N HIS A 42 3.43 -5.61 -5.33
CA HIS A 42 2.27 -5.97 -6.15
C HIS A 42 1.82 -4.83 -7.06
N ILE A 43 1.75 -3.60 -6.57
CA ILE A 43 1.41 -2.43 -7.40
C ILE A 43 2.46 -2.25 -8.51
N LYS A 44 3.74 -2.41 -8.17
CA LYS A 44 4.83 -2.26 -9.14
C LYS A 44 4.78 -3.34 -10.24
N SER A 45 4.41 -4.57 -9.89
CA SER A 45 4.32 -5.71 -10.84
C SER A 45 3.02 -5.71 -11.66
N GLU A 46 1.87 -5.54 -11.01
CA GLU A 46 0.53 -5.70 -11.61
C GLU A 46 0.08 -4.44 -12.37
N HIS A 47 0.38 -3.23 -11.87
CA HIS A 47 -0.06 -1.97 -12.49
C HIS A 47 0.91 -1.43 -13.55
N ARG A 48 1.76 -2.28 -14.15
CA ARG A 48 2.68 -1.93 -15.26
C ARG A 48 3.60 -0.74 -14.94
N MET A 49 3.89 -0.50 -13.68
CA MET A 49 4.79 0.57 -13.20
C MET A 49 6.24 0.40 -13.70
N GLY A 50 6.60 -0.78 -14.22
CA GLY A 50 7.90 -1.07 -14.83
C GLY A 50 8.05 -0.66 -16.30
N ARG A 51 6.98 -0.20 -16.97
CA ARG A 51 7.06 0.33 -18.34
C ARG A 51 6.33 1.67 -18.39
N ASN A 52 7.09 2.75 -18.27
CA ASN A 52 6.54 4.06 -18.50
C ASN A 52 6.40 4.31 -20.00
N TYR A 53 5.16 4.52 -20.45
CA TYR A 53 4.84 4.92 -21.82
C TYR A 53 4.74 6.44 -21.96
N LEU A 54 4.82 7.18 -20.85
CA LEU A 54 4.88 8.64 -20.80
C LEU A 54 6.34 9.08 -20.64
N ALA A 55 6.76 10.05 -21.45
CA ALA A 55 8.15 10.51 -21.47
C ALA A 55 8.49 11.35 -20.22
N HIS A 56 9.71 11.18 -19.69
CA HIS A 56 10.35 11.97 -18.63
C HIS A 56 9.81 11.78 -17.20
N ALA A 57 10.56 12.30 -16.21
CA ALA A 57 10.32 12.13 -14.78
C ALA A 57 8.92 12.55 -14.29
N GLN A 58 8.25 13.47 -15.00
CA GLN A 58 6.87 13.85 -14.69
C GLN A 58 5.89 12.71 -15.03
N GLY A 59 6.11 12.00 -16.13
CA GLY A 59 5.34 10.81 -16.50
C GLY A 59 5.51 9.68 -15.48
N ASP A 60 6.72 9.51 -14.91
CA ASP A 60 6.99 8.55 -13.82
C ASP A 60 6.19 8.88 -12.56
N ALA A 61 6.16 10.15 -12.17
CA ALA A 61 5.40 10.58 -11.00
C ALA A 61 3.89 10.38 -11.20
N ILE A 62 3.35 10.74 -12.36
CA ILE A 62 1.92 10.60 -12.67
C ILE A 62 1.52 9.12 -12.71
N ASN A 63 2.32 8.27 -13.37
CA ASN A 63 2.06 6.83 -13.43
C ASN A 63 2.06 6.21 -12.03
N ALA A 64 2.96 6.66 -11.15
CA ALA A 64 3.02 6.17 -9.78
C ALA A 64 1.77 6.54 -8.95
N ILE A 65 1.32 7.79 -9.06
CA ILE A 65 0.13 8.29 -8.38
C ILE A 65 -1.12 7.56 -8.89
N LEU A 66 -1.25 7.39 -10.21
CA LEU A 66 -2.40 6.75 -10.81
C LEU A 66 -2.47 5.25 -10.48
N ALA A 67 -1.33 4.55 -10.45
CA ALA A 67 -1.26 3.16 -10.01
C ALA A 67 -1.68 3.01 -8.53
N ALA A 68 -1.24 3.91 -7.65
CA ALA A 68 -1.64 3.91 -6.25
C ALA A 68 -3.15 4.21 -6.09
N ALA A 69 -3.68 5.18 -6.85
CA ALA A 69 -5.11 5.50 -6.86
C ALA A 69 -5.95 4.32 -7.37
N GLY A 70 -5.51 3.68 -8.47
CA GLY A 70 -6.15 2.50 -9.05
C GLY A 70 -6.24 1.34 -8.05
N TYR A 71 -5.16 1.06 -7.33
CA TYR A 71 -5.15 0.05 -6.27
C TYR A 71 -6.16 0.35 -5.16
N ASN A 72 -6.24 1.62 -4.72
CA ASN A 72 -7.21 2.03 -3.71
C ASN A 72 -8.67 1.86 -4.20
N PHE A 73 -8.94 2.20 -5.46
CA PHE A 73 -10.25 1.97 -6.06
C PHE A 73 -10.59 0.49 -6.20
N SER A 74 -9.63 -0.37 -6.55
CA SER A 74 -9.84 -1.82 -6.59
C SER A 74 -10.27 -2.37 -5.23
N LEU A 75 -9.63 -1.93 -4.13
CA LEU A 75 -10.03 -2.33 -2.79
C LEU A 75 -11.45 -1.88 -2.43
N LEU A 76 -11.80 -0.64 -2.78
CA LEU A 76 -13.15 -0.11 -2.58
C LEU A 76 -14.20 -0.91 -3.37
N LEU A 77 -13.90 -1.24 -4.63
CA LEU A 77 -14.79 -2.04 -5.48
C LEU A 77 -14.95 -3.46 -4.96
N THR A 78 -13.89 -4.09 -4.44
CA THR A 78 -13.98 -5.40 -3.79
C THR A 78 -14.89 -5.34 -2.56
N TRP A 79 -14.75 -4.31 -1.73
CA TRP A 79 -15.61 -4.12 -0.56
C TRP A 79 -17.06 -3.90 -0.95
N LEU A 80 -17.32 -3.03 -1.94
CA LEU A 80 -18.65 -2.77 -2.47
C LEU A 80 -19.29 -4.04 -3.06
N LYS A 81 -18.53 -4.84 -3.81
CA LYS A 81 -18.97 -6.13 -4.35
C LYS A 81 -19.36 -7.09 -3.23
N GLN A 82 -18.56 -7.17 -2.16
CA GLN A 82 -18.87 -8.02 -1.02
C GLN A 82 -20.15 -7.55 -0.30
N PHE A 83 -20.29 -6.23 -0.12
CA PHE A 83 -21.48 -5.63 0.48
C PHE A 83 -22.75 -5.92 -0.35
N LEU A 84 -22.68 -5.73 -1.67
CA LEU A 84 -23.77 -6.05 -2.60
C LEU A 84 -24.15 -7.54 -2.54
N TRP A 85 -23.15 -8.43 -2.49
CA TRP A 85 -23.42 -9.87 -2.39
C TRP A 85 -24.12 -10.25 -1.09
N LEU A 86 -23.71 -9.65 0.04
CA LEU A 86 -24.39 -9.83 1.33
C LEU A 86 -25.82 -9.28 1.30
N LEU A 87 -26.03 -8.13 0.67
CA LEU A 87 -27.36 -7.52 0.54
C LEU A 87 -28.29 -8.40 -0.31
N ILE A 88 -27.81 -8.92 -1.44
CA ILE A 88 -28.56 -9.87 -2.28
C ILE A 88 -28.89 -11.14 -1.50
N ALA A 89 -27.89 -11.71 -0.79
CA ALA A 89 -28.11 -12.89 0.04
C ALA A 89 -29.17 -12.64 1.11
N ALA A 90 -29.13 -11.50 1.80
CA ALA A 90 -30.11 -11.12 2.82
C ALA A 90 -31.53 -10.99 2.25
N LEU A 91 -31.68 -10.40 1.05
CA LEU A 91 -32.97 -10.30 0.35
C LEU A 91 -33.48 -11.66 -0.15
N HIS A 92 -32.58 -12.60 -0.44
CA HIS A 92 -32.93 -13.94 -0.92
C HIS A 92 -33.28 -14.93 0.20
N ILE A 93 -33.01 -14.59 1.47
CA ILE A 93 -33.50 -15.33 2.63
C ILE A 93 -35.01 -15.11 2.73
N ARG A 94 -35.79 -15.92 2.01
CA ARG A 94 -37.23 -16.02 2.25
C ARG A 94 -37.44 -16.53 3.68
N PRO A 95 -38.35 -15.94 4.48
CA PRO A 95 -38.75 -16.57 5.73
C PRO A 95 -39.30 -17.96 5.38
N LYS A 96 -38.71 -19.02 5.97
CA LYS A 96 -39.33 -20.35 5.95
C LYS A 96 -40.72 -20.16 6.55
N GLN A 97 -41.74 -20.31 5.72
CA GLN A 97 -43.12 -20.17 6.16
C GLN A 97 -43.35 -21.23 7.24
N LEU A 98 -43.66 -20.79 8.45
CA LEU A 98 -44.03 -21.67 9.56
C LEU A 98 -45.40 -22.24 9.21
N THR A 99 -45.40 -23.40 8.56
CA THR A 99 -46.59 -24.25 8.43
C THR A 99 -46.90 -24.81 9.81
N ALA A 100 -47.94 -24.28 10.44
CA ALA A 100 -48.64 -24.88 11.57
C ALA A 100 -49.70 -25.86 11.06
#